data_AF-A0A2A2XXX8-F1
#
_entry.id   AF-A0A2A2XXX8-F1
#
_cell.length_a   1.000
_cell.length_b   1.000
_cell.length_c   1.000
_cell.angle_alpha   90.00
_cell.angle_beta   90.00
_cell.angle_gamma   90.00
#
_symmetry.space_group_name_H-M   'P 1'
#
loop_
_entity.id
_entity.type
_entity.pdbx_description
1 polymer ?
#
loop_
_entity_poly.entity_id
_entity_poly.type
_entity_poly.pdbx_seq_one_letter_code
_entity_poly.pdbx_strand_id
1 'polypeptide(L)'
;MASVMVMQGRELNTSDIEGERVCGEWLMEAHGTIYQLPHEPFVAFDILRGHDRTPAWDVAPRCAAVDLVTPHIIHTGSPVSIAEVLEKLEPSAHGAVDGVEGAVWRCERKGTVDFLGKFVRPDKVDGKYLENISGGKPIYNWLPERGDSTAL
;
A
#
# COMPACT_ATOMS: atom_id res chain seq x y z
N MET A 1 -2.30 -9.04 -3.01
CA MET A 1 -1.40 -9.91 -3.81
C MET A 1 -0.34 -8.95 -4.28
N ALA A 2 0.90 -9.01 -3.80
CA ALA A 2 1.84 -7.90 -4.00
C ALA A 2 2.33 -7.85 -5.46
N SER A 3 1.86 -6.86 -6.22
CA SER A 3 2.36 -6.55 -7.55
C SER A 3 3.62 -5.69 -7.44
N VAL A 4 4.72 -6.13 -8.06
CA VAL A 4 5.96 -5.35 -8.18
C VAL A 4 5.84 -4.49 -9.45
N MET A 5 5.83 -3.16 -9.29
CA MET A 5 5.86 -2.23 -10.42
C MET A 5 7.20 -1.48 -10.42
N VAL A 6 7.91 -1.52 -11.55
CA VAL A 6 9.08 -0.67 -11.81
C VAL A 6 8.54 0.59 -12.50
N MET A 7 8.40 1.69 -11.76
CA MET A 7 8.00 2.97 -12.36
C MET A 7 9.17 3.57 -13.15
N GLN A 8 9.10 3.54 -14.48
CA GLN A 8 9.83 4.46 -15.35
C GLN A 8 8.89 5.62 -15.70
N GLY A 9 9.08 6.80 -15.09
CA GLY A 9 8.15 7.91 -15.36
C GLY A 9 8.33 9.19 -14.54
N ARG A 10 9.56 9.61 -14.24
CA ARG A 10 9.99 10.99 -13.94
C ARG A 10 11.51 10.93 -13.78
N GLU A 11 12.27 11.77 -14.48
CA GLU A 11 13.74 11.74 -14.43
C GLU A 11 14.24 12.06 -13.01
N LEU A 12 14.42 11.00 -12.24
CA LEU A 12 15.24 10.99 -11.05
C LEU A 12 16.68 10.75 -11.50
N ASN A 13 17.62 11.52 -10.97
CA ASN A 13 19.05 11.33 -11.21
C ASN A 13 19.42 9.86 -10.92
N THR A 14 19.72 9.08 -11.97
CA THR A 14 19.65 7.61 -11.95
C THR A 14 20.81 6.94 -11.21
N SER A 15 21.84 7.69 -10.80
CA SER A 15 23.05 7.13 -10.17
C SER A 15 22.84 6.61 -8.75
N ASP A 16 21.83 7.11 -8.01
CA ASP A 16 21.59 6.73 -6.61
C ASP A 16 20.53 5.62 -6.43
N ILE A 17 19.78 5.33 -7.50
CA ILE A 17 18.56 4.48 -7.51
C ILE A 17 18.78 3.11 -8.15
N GLU A 18 19.94 2.88 -8.77
CA GLU A 18 20.22 1.62 -9.46
C GLU A 18 20.18 0.45 -8.47
N GLY A 19 19.34 -0.54 -8.77
CA GLY A 19 19.18 -1.75 -7.95
C GLY A 19 18.12 -1.66 -6.84
N GLU A 20 17.41 -0.55 -6.71
CA GLU A 20 16.27 -0.44 -5.79
C GLU A 20 14.93 -0.81 -6.42
N ARG A 21 13.99 -1.28 -5.59
CA ARG A 21 12.62 -1.59 -5.98
C ARG A 21 11.64 -0.98 -5.00
N VAL A 22 10.66 -0.25 -5.49
CA VAL A 22 9.50 0.18 -4.71
C VAL A 22 8.47 -0.96 -4.72
N CYS A 23 8.05 -1.39 -3.53
CA CYS A 23 6.98 -2.35 -3.35
C CYS A 23 5.76 -1.65 -2.77
N GLY A 24 4.59 -2.00 -3.30
CA GLY A 24 3.32 -1.42 -2.89
C GLY A 24 2.16 -2.35 -3.20
N GLU A 25 0.96 -1.92 -2.81
CA GLU A 25 -0.29 -2.58 -3.20
C GLU A 25 -1.00 -1.71 -4.23
N TRP A 26 -1.57 -2.35 -5.25
CA TRP A 26 -2.40 -1.70 -6.27
C TRP A 26 -3.87 -1.89 -5.90
N LEU A 27 -4.54 -0.82 -5.50
CA LEU A 27 -5.91 -0.83 -4.95
C LEU A 27 -7.00 -0.56 -6.01
N MET A 28 -6.64 -0.52 -7.30
CA MET A 28 -7.55 -0.14 -8.40
C MET A 28 -8.75 -1.08 -8.53
N GLU A 29 -8.51 -2.39 -8.57
CA GLU A 29 -9.57 -3.41 -8.57
C GLU A 29 -9.81 -3.87 -7.14
N ALA A 30 -11.07 -3.90 -6.71
CA ALA A 30 -11.44 -4.42 -5.41
C ALA A 30 -11.30 -5.95 -5.44
N HIS A 31 -10.28 -6.47 -4.78
CA HIS A 31 -10.16 -7.93 -4.57
C HIS A 31 -10.95 -8.37 -3.34
N GLY A 32 -10.76 -7.68 -2.21
CA GLY A 32 -11.37 -8.02 -0.93
C GLY A 32 -11.99 -6.83 -0.21
N THR A 33 -11.58 -5.60 -0.52
CA THR A 33 -12.06 -4.38 0.13
C THR A 33 -12.44 -3.36 -0.93
N ILE A 34 -13.62 -2.75 -0.76
CA ILE A 34 -14.03 -1.58 -1.53
C ILE A 34 -13.44 -0.33 -0.87
N TYR A 35 -12.88 0.55 -1.69
CA TYR A 35 -12.30 1.82 -1.26
C TYR A 35 -12.93 2.99 -2.03
N GLN A 36 -13.15 4.09 -1.33
CA GLN A 36 -13.31 5.43 -1.90
C GLN A 36 -11.98 6.15 -1.80
N LEU A 37 -11.09 5.88 -2.76
CA LEU A 37 -9.70 6.32 -2.70
C LEU A 37 -9.59 7.85 -2.82
N PRO A 38 -8.97 8.56 -1.86
CA PRO A 38 -8.72 10.00 -1.96
C PRO A 38 -7.43 10.33 -2.74
N HIS A 39 -6.78 9.31 -3.32
CA HIS A 39 -5.49 9.39 -4.01
C HIS A 39 -5.40 8.33 -5.12
N GLU A 40 -4.30 8.34 -5.90
CA GLU A 40 -4.02 7.30 -6.90
C GLU A 40 -3.95 5.89 -6.29
N PRO A 41 -4.28 4.82 -7.04
CA PRO A 41 -4.51 3.49 -6.47
C PRO A 41 -3.25 2.78 -5.95
N PHE A 42 -2.05 3.31 -6.19
CA PHE A 42 -0.82 2.69 -5.69
C PHE A 42 -0.44 3.21 -4.31
N VAL A 43 -0.24 2.30 -3.37
CA VAL A 43 0.26 2.61 -2.03
C VAL A 43 1.59 1.91 -1.81
N ALA A 44 2.68 2.68 -1.82
CA ALA A 44 4.05 2.20 -1.65
C ALA A 44 4.37 1.97 -0.16
N PHE A 45 4.73 0.75 0.22
CA PHE A 45 5.01 0.39 1.61
C PHE A 45 6.46 -0.01 1.87
N ASP A 46 7.27 -0.24 0.83
CA ASP A 46 8.67 -0.63 0.98
C ASP A 46 9.55 -0.13 -0.16
N ILE A 47 10.81 0.12 0.18
CA ILE A 47 11.90 0.25 -0.78
C ILE A 47 12.91 -0.85 -0.46
N LEU A 48 13.28 -1.65 -1.45
CA LEU A 48 14.23 -2.74 -1.27
C LEU A 48 15.47 -2.53 -2.12
N ARG A 49 16.63 -2.92 -1.58
CA ARG A 49 17.87 -3.13 -2.34
C ARG A 49 18.34 -4.56 -2.09
N GLY A 50 18.43 -5.38 -3.14
CA GLY A 50 18.67 -6.81 -2.94
C GLY A 50 17.56 -7.43 -2.08
N HIS A 51 17.90 -7.93 -0.89
CA HIS A 51 16.94 -8.47 0.09
C HIS A 51 16.65 -7.51 1.25
N ASP A 52 17.40 -6.41 1.34
CA ASP A 52 17.29 -5.46 2.45
C ASP A 52 16.13 -4.50 2.22
N ARG A 53 15.44 -4.16 3.31
CA ARG A 53 14.34 -3.19 3.32
C ARG A 53 14.80 -1.90 3.97
N THR A 54 14.52 -0.78 3.31
CA THR A 54 14.71 0.57 3.84
C THR A 54 13.79 0.80 5.04
N PRO A 55 14.25 1.37 6.17
CA PRO A 55 13.39 1.67 7.31
C PRO A 55 12.21 2.60 6.97
N ALA A 56 11.09 2.48 7.68
CA ALA A 56 9.85 3.20 7.40
C ALA A 56 10.03 4.72 7.47
N TRP A 57 10.89 5.20 8.40
CA TRP A 57 11.23 6.62 8.51
C TRP A 57 11.96 7.17 7.28
N ASP A 58 12.61 6.31 6.49
CA ASP A 58 13.26 6.68 5.22
C ASP A 58 12.36 6.42 4.01
N VAL A 59 11.42 5.45 4.07
CA VAL A 59 10.49 5.17 2.97
C VAL A 59 9.54 6.35 2.73
N ALA A 60 8.87 6.84 3.78
CA ALA A 60 7.87 7.91 3.65
C ALA A 60 8.40 9.19 2.98
N PRO A 61 9.52 9.81 3.42
CA PRO A 61 10.04 11.00 2.77
C PRO A 61 10.50 10.75 1.33
N ARG A 62 11.05 9.56 1.04
CA ARG A 62 11.48 9.19 -0.32
C ARG A 62 10.31 9.01 -1.28
N CYS A 63 9.22 8.39 -0.83
CA CYS A 63 7.99 8.28 -1.60
C CYS A 63 7.34 9.66 -1.80
N ALA A 64 7.30 10.50 -0.76
CA ALA A 64 6.74 11.86 -0.86
C ALA A 64 7.50 12.73 -1.86
N ALA A 65 8.83 12.58 -1.98
CA ALA A 65 9.64 13.32 -2.95
C ALA A 65 9.28 13.01 -4.43
N VAL A 66 8.50 11.95 -4.67
CA VAL A 66 8.06 11.51 -6.00
C VAL A 66 6.53 11.36 -6.07
N ASP A 67 5.80 12.01 -5.17
CA ASP A 67 4.33 12.01 -5.10
C ASP A 67 3.68 10.62 -4.91
N LEU A 68 4.40 9.66 -4.31
CA LEU A 68 3.86 8.35 -3.99
C LEU A 68 3.26 8.32 -2.58
N VAL A 69 2.03 7.82 -2.48
CA VAL A 69 1.33 7.60 -1.21
C VAL A 69 1.89 6.38 -0.50
N THR A 70 1.98 6.45 0.83
CA THR A 70 2.41 5.34 1.70
C THR A 70 1.30 4.96 2.69
N PRO A 71 1.34 3.76 3.31
CA PRO A 71 0.38 3.38 4.32
C PRO A 71 0.35 4.34 5.50
N HIS A 72 -0.83 4.57 6.07
CA HIS A 72 -0.94 5.32 7.31
C HIS A 72 -0.22 4.64 8.48
N ILE A 73 0.68 5.39 9.14
CA ILE A 73 1.39 4.93 10.33
C ILE A 73 0.49 5.08 11.56
N ILE A 74 0.02 3.95 12.10
CA ILE A 74 -0.90 3.92 13.25
C ILE A 74 -0.19 4.20 14.57
N HIS A 75 1.06 3.74 14.71
CA HIS A 75 1.85 3.83 15.94
C HIS A 75 3.34 3.76 15.64
N THR A 76 4.16 4.45 16.44
CA THR A 76 5.62 4.37 16.41
C THR A 76 6.19 4.26 17.83
N GLY A 77 7.35 3.62 17.96
CA GLY A 77 8.05 3.49 19.24
C GLY A 77 7.88 2.12 19.88
N SER A 78 7.34 2.07 21.10
CA SER A 78 7.24 0.84 21.88
C SER A 78 6.37 -0.23 21.20
N PRO A 79 6.53 -1.51 21.56
CA PRO A 79 5.59 -2.55 21.14
C PRO A 79 4.14 -2.15 21.42
N VAL A 80 3.23 -2.51 20.51
CA VAL A 80 1.79 -2.23 20.60
C VAL A 80 1.01 -3.51 20.26
N SER A 81 -0.06 -3.77 21.00
CA SER A 81 -0.86 -4.99 20.83
C SER A 81 -1.79 -4.92 19.60
N ILE A 82 -2.28 -6.09 19.17
CA ILE A 82 -3.29 -6.17 18.11
C ILE A 82 -4.56 -5.42 18.51
N ALA A 83 -5.05 -5.62 19.74
CA ALA A 83 -6.27 -4.98 20.23
C ALA A 83 -6.18 -3.45 20.16
N GLU A 84 -5.09 -2.85 20.64
CA GLU A 84 -4.87 -1.41 20.60
C GLU A 84 -4.80 -0.86 19.17
N VAL A 85 -4.21 -1.62 18.23
CA VAL A 85 -4.15 -1.23 16.82
C VAL A 85 -5.54 -1.30 16.18
N LEU A 86 -6.32 -2.35 16.45
CA LEU A 86 -7.66 -2.51 15.89
C LEU A 86 -8.61 -1.39 16.32
N GLU A 87 -8.46 -0.85 17.53
CA GLU A 87 -9.21 0.32 18.01
C GLU A 87 -8.88 1.61 17.25
N LYS A 88 -7.70 1.68 16.62
CA LYS A 88 -7.18 2.85 15.89
C LYS A 88 -7.30 2.72 14.37
N LEU A 89 -7.74 1.58 13.86
CA LEU A 89 -7.84 1.33 12.41
C LEU A 89 -8.94 2.15 11.73
N GLU A 90 -9.95 2.56 12.50
CA GLU A 90 -11.09 3.29 11.99
C GLU A 90 -11.10 4.74 12.51
N PRO A 91 -11.36 5.73 11.64
CA PRO A 91 -11.66 5.60 10.22
C PRO A 91 -10.44 5.24 9.37
N SER A 92 -10.64 4.45 8.31
CA SER A 92 -9.59 4.13 7.35
C SER A 92 -8.98 5.38 6.70
N ALA A 93 -7.65 5.53 6.81
CA ALA A 93 -6.90 6.62 6.16
C ALA A 93 -6.88 6.55 4.62
N HIS A 94 -7.14 5.37 4.03
CA HIS A 94 -7.18 5.17 2.58
C HIS A 94 -8.62 5.03 2.04
N GLY A 95 -9.64 5.40 2.84
CA GLY A 95 -11.04 5.40 2.40
C GLY A 95 -11.68 4.01 2.23
N ALA A 96 -11.23 2.98 2.97
CA ALA A 96 -11.92 1.69 3.00
C ALA A 96 -13.37 1.87 3.44
N VAL A 97 -14.30 1.27 2.68
CA VAL A 97 -15.74 1.28 2.94
C VAL A 97 -16.13 0.03 3.72
N ASP A 98 -15.62 -1.12 3.29
CA ASP A 98 -15.65 -2.35 4.06
C ASP A 98 -14.44 -2.27 5.01
N GLY A 99 -14.65 -2.28 6.32
CA GLY A 99 -13.61 -1.99 7.32
C GLY A 99 -12.24 -2.64 7.06
N VAL A 100 -11.18 -1.99 7.55
CA VAL A 100 -9.79 -2.31 7.14
C VAL A 100 -9.43 -3.79 7.37
N GLU A 101 -8.81 -4.44 6.37
CA GLU A 101 -8.48 -5.88 6.38
C GLU A 101 -7.63 -6.31 7.59
N GLY A 102 -6.78 -5.42 8.10
CA GLY A 102 -5.85 -5.71 9.17
C GLY A 102 -4.70 -4.71 9.26
N ALA A 103 -3.58 -5.12 9.83
CA ALA A 103 -2.41 -4.27 10.03
C ALA A 103 -1.10 -5.05 9.89
N VAL A 104 -0.01 -4.32 9.64
CA VAL A 104 1.35 -4.83 9.58
C VAL A 104 2.18 -4.17 10.67
N TRP A 105 2.86 -4.98 11.47
CA TRP A 105 3.87 -4.56 12.43
C TRP A 105 5.23 -4.71 11.79
N ARG A 106 6.04 -3.66 11.92
CA ARG A 106 7.41 -3.63 11.43
C ARG A 106 8.34 -3.45 12.61
N CYS A 107 9.21 -4.42 12.85
CA CYS A 107 10.25 -4.30 13.86
C CYS A 107 11.51 -3.73 13.21
N GLU A 108 11.89 -2.52 13.62
CA GLU A 108 13.08 -1.84 13.12
C GLU A 108 14.05 -1.60 14.28
N ARG A 109 15.29 -2.05 14.11
CA ARG A 109 16.35 -1.87 15.11
C ARG A 109 17.69 -1.76 14.43
N LYS A 110 18.60 -1.02 15.06
CA LYS A 110 19.98 -0.82 14.55
C LYS A 110 20.02 -0.29 13.11
N GLY A 111 19.07 0.59 12.75
CA GLY A 111 18.99 1.17 11.42
C GLY A 111 18.50 0.23 10.32
N THR A 112 17.95 -0.93 10.68
CA THR A 112 17.51 -1.97 9.72
C THR A 112 16.14 -2.52 10.11
N VAL A 113 15.48 -3.14 9.12
CA VAL A 113 14.21 -3.84 9.31
C VAL A 113 14.51 -5.28 9.68
N ASP A 114 14.16 -5.68 10.89
CA ASP A 114 14.50 -7.00 11.43
C ASP A 114 13.47 -8.05 10.99
N PHE A 115 12.17 -7.75 11.17
CA PHE A 115 11.08 -8.61 10.72
C PHE A 115 9.76 -7.84 10.59
N LEU A 116 8.82 -8.45 9.87
CA LEU A 116 7.45 -7.98 9.75
C LEU A 116 6.49 -9.05 10.27
N GLY A 117 5.45 -8.62 10.96
CA GLY A 117 4.29 -9.45 11.32
C GLY A 117 3.03 -8.83 10.75
N LYS A 118 2.03 -9.64 10.41
CA LYS A 118 0.72 -9.12 9.99
C LYS A 118 -0.40 -9.79 10.74
N PHE A 119 -1.46 -9.03 10.99
CA PHE A 119 -2.75 -9.53 11.42
C PHE A 119 -3.76 -9.26 10.32
N VAL A 120 -4.59 -10.24 10.01
CA VAL A 120 -5.72 -10.13 9.08
C VAL A 120 -6.96 -10.51 9.87
N ARG A 121 -8.04 -9.73 9.74
CA ARG A 121 -9.27 -9.97 10.47
C ARG A 121 -9.87 -11.35 10.10
N PRO A 122 -10.38 -12.13 11.07
CA PRO A 122 -10.91 -13.47 10.80
C PRO A 122 -12.13 -13.51 9.87
N ASP A 123 -12.91 -12.44 9.83
CA ASP A 123 -14.08 -12.27 8.97
C ASP A 123 -13.73 -11.80 7.55
N LYS A 124 -12.45 -11.59 7.25
CA LYS A 124 -11.98 -11.23 5.91
C LYS A 124 -12.19 -12.40 4.95
N VAL A 125 -12.89 -12.14 3.85
CA VAL A 125 -13.08 -13.10 2.75
C VAL A 125 -12.16 -12.73 1.59
N ASP A 126 -11.21 -13.60 1.28
CA ASP A 126 -10.26 -13.39 0.18
C ASP A 126 -10.98 -13.39 -1.17
N GLY A 127 -10.71 -12.38 -1.99
CA GLY A 127 -11.15 -12.35 -3.38
C GLY A 127 -12.66 -12.23 -3.58
N LYS A 128 -13.45 -11.88 -2.54
CA LYS A 128 -14.92 -11.85 -2.61
C LYS A 128 -15.51 -11.01 -3.75
N TYR A 129 -14.73 -10.10 -4.32
CA TYR A 129 -15.14 -9.22 -5.43
C TYR A 129 -14.51 -9.56 -6.78
N LEU A 130 -13.60 -10.55 -6.84
CA LEU A 130 -13.05 -11.02 -8.10
C LEU A 130 -14.13 -11.71 -8.94
N GLU A 131 -14.13 -11.51 -10.25
CA GLU A 131 -15.16 -12.05 -11.16
C GLU A 131 -15.28 -13.57 -11.06
N ASN A 132 -14.15 -14.29 -10.97
CA ASN A 132 -14.12 -15.75 -10.87
C ASN A 132 -14.63 -16.30 -9.52
N ILE A 133 -14.84 -15.44 -8.51
CA ILE A 133 -15.34 -15.81 -7.19
C ILE A 133 -16.77 -15.28 -7.00
N SER A 134 -17.02 -14.03 -7.37
CA SER A 134 -18.32 -13.36 -7.21
C SER A 134 -19.34 -13.74 -8.29
N GLY A 135 -18.89 -14.15 -9.48
CA GLY A 135 -19.73 -14.33 -10.67
C GLY A 135 -20.27 -13.01 -11.25
N GLY A 136 -19.88 -11.87 -10.66
CA GLY A 136 -20.25 -10.53 -11.10
C GLY A 136 -19.14 -9.87 -11.92
N LYS A 137 -19.42 -8.66 -12.42
CA LYS A 137 -18.40 -7.83 -13.08
C LYS A 137 -17.35 -7.37 -12.06
N PRO A 138 -16.08 -7.18 -12.47
CA PRO A 138 -15.06 -6.58 -11.61
C PRO A 138 -15.51 -5.25 -11.02
N ILE A 139 -15.22 -5.05 -9.74
CA ILE A 139 -15.46 -3.79 -9.03
C ILE A 139 -14.15 -3.00 -9.03
N TYR A 140 -14.19 -1.77 -9.50
CA TYR A 140 -13.04 -0.87 -9.52
C TYR A 140 -13.20 0.24 -8.47
N ASN A 141 -12.23 0.36 -7.57
CA ASN A 141 -12.13 1.45 -6.60
C ASN A 141 -11.63 2.75 -7.23
N TRP A 142 -10.97 2.63 -8.38
CA TRP A 142 -10.41 3.74 -9.12
C TRP A 142 -10.43 3.46 -10.62
N LEU A 143 -10.72 4.48 -11.40
CA LEU A 143 -10.55 4.49 -12.85
C LEU A 143 -9.74 5.73 -13.21
N PRO A 144 -8.81 5.64 -14.18
CA PRO A 144 -8.13 6.82 -14.65
C PRO A 144 -9.17 7.80 -15.20
N GLU A 145 -8.96 9.09 -14.94
CA GLU A 145 -9.71 10.11 -15.67
C GLU A 145 -9.52 9.84 -17.17
N ARG A 146 -10.63 9.68 -17.90
CA ARG A 146 -10.55 9.64 -19.35
C ARG A 146 -10.03 11.00 -19.78
N GLY A 147 -8.77 11.09 -20.16
CA GLY A 147 -8.25 12.29 -20.82
C GLY A 147 -9.17 12.59 -21.99
N ASP A 148 -9.66 13.83 -22.07
CA ASP A 148 -10.47 14.27 -23.20
C ASP A 148 -9.69 13.99 -24.49
N SER A 149 -10.25 13.11 -25.32
CA SER A 149 -9.77 12.89 -26.68
C SER A 149 -10.17 14.07 -27.56
N THR A 150 -9.58 15.23 -27.31
CA THR A 150 -9.63 16.40 -28.19
C THR A 150 -8.21 16.77 -28.63
N ALA A 151 -7.53 15.79 -29.21
CA ALA A 151 -6.30 16.01 -29.96
C ALA A 151 -6.25 15.02 -31.13
N LEU A 152 -6.99 15.37 -32.20
CA LEU A 152 -6.67 15.04 -33.60
C LEU A 152 -6.98 16.28 -34.44
#